data_AF-A0A0S8I8A9-F1
#
_entry.id   AF-A0A0S8I8A9-F1
#
_cell.length_a   1.000
_cell.length_b   1.000
_cell.length_c   1.000
_cell.angle_alpha   90.00
_cell.angle_beta   90.00
_cell.angle_gamma   90.00
#
_symmetry.space_group_name_H-M   'P 1'
#
loop_
_entity.id
_entity.type
_entity.pdbx_description
1 polymer ?
#
loop_
_entity_poly.entity_id
_entity_poly.type
_entity_poly.pdbx_seq_one_letter_code
_entity_poly.pdbx_strand_id
1 'polypeptide(L)'
;MKEKNTLIKPDTLKEIPKSQRGEVLSALEAFIGPEIPTRTHGLDQLLDLNAHHRSPLVAAIMARQIDESDIHLRSRIVEALATILRPGVEAAKPPEDVRRWLRHVLGQMRQREIYAVLQIIAISPEQIDPACDVLNACSFSGEALVRILANRKVDVNIRIAAAKAIGKIGFLEAGPDLRRIQERLMSRKAGQMEMAFAPRPDEEAESLLPVVLEALQSLEGGTD
;
A
#
# COMPACT_ATOMS: atom_id res chain seq x y z
N MET A 1 -20.45 -13.15 33.22
CA MET A 1 -20.91 -13.25 31.82
C MET A 1 -19.87 -12.58 30.94
N LYS A 2 -19.06 -13.34 30.20
CA LYS A 2 -18.09 -12.76 29.25
C LYS A 2 -18.88 -12.36 28.00
N GLU A 3 -18.98 -11.06 27.72
CA GLU A 3 -19.44 -10.59 26.41
C GLU A 3 -18.54 -11.20 25.35
N LYS A 4 -19.12 -12.01 24.48
CA LYS A 4 -18.47 -12.44 23.25
C LYS A 4 -18.25 -11.17 22.45
N ASN A 5 -17.00 -10.71 22.41
CA ASN A 5 -16.55 -9.60 21.58
C ASN A 5 -16.60 -10.05 20.09
N THR A 6 -17.81 -10.23 19.57
CA THR A 6 -18.02 -10.42 18.13
C THR A 6 -17.74 -9.07 17.49
N LEU A 7 -16.58 -8.96 16.86
CA LEU A 7 -16.13 -7.76 16.14
C LEU A 7 -17.10 -7.32 15.04
N ILE A 8 -17.96 -8.22 14.58
CA ILE A 8 -19.02 -7.93 13.62
C ILE A 8 -20.34 -7.96 14.37
N LYS A 9 -20.89 -6.79 14.68
CA LYS A 9 -22.32 -6.71 15.00
C LYS A 9 -23.10 -7.11 13.74
N PRO A 10 -24.23 -7.85 13.86
CA PRO A 10 -25.10 -8.18 12.72
C PRO A 10 -25.68 -6.94 12.00
N ASP A 11 -25.36 -5.75 12.51
CA ASP A 11 -25.79 -4.44 12.04
C ASP A 11 -24.84 -3.79 11.01
N THR A 12 -23.80 -4.49 10.55
CA THR A 12 -22.81 -3.98 9.58
C THR A 12 -23.36 -3.63 8.20
N LEU A 13 -24.62 -4.02 7.90
CA LEU A 13 -25.39 -3.58 6.74
C LEU A 13 -26.50 -2.56 7.07
N LYS A 14 -26.65 -2.13 8.33
CA LYS A 14 -27.68 -1.15 8.73
C LYS A 14 -27.41 0.25 8.21
N GLU A 15 -26.15 0.56 7.91
CA GLU A 15 -25.76 1.87 7.36
C GLU A 15 -25.92 1.95 5.83
N ILE A 16 -26.15 0.81 5.16
CA ILE A 16 -26.61 0.78 3.77
C ILE A 16 -28.15 0.83 3.77
N PRO A 17 -28.76 1.79 3.06
CA PRO A 17 -30.20 1.84 2.87
C PRO A 17 -30.75 0.47 2.43
N LYS A 18 -31.85 0.00 3.04
CA LYS A 18 -32.42 -1.32 2.72
C LYS A 18 -32.68 -1.50 1.22
N SER A 19 -33.05 -0.43 0.53
CA SER A 19 -33.26 -0.39 -0.92
C SER A 19 -32.01 -0.70 -1.74
N GLN A 20 -30.81 -0.37 -1.23
CA GLN A 20 -29.53 -0.50 -1.94
C GLN A 20 -28.80 -1.81 -1.62
N ARG A 21 -29.27 -2.61 -0.65
CA ARG A 21 -28.55 -3.82 -0.22
C ARG A 21 -28.43 -4.88 -1.31
N GLY A 22 -29.46 -5.03 -2.14
CA GLY A 22 -29.42 -5.95 -3.27
C GLY A 22 -28.36 -5.55 -4.30
N GLU A 23 -28.31 -4.25 -4.64
CA GLU A 23 -27.32 -3.70 -5.56
C GLU A 23 -25.89 -3.87 -5.04
N VAL A 24 -25.66 -3.59 -3.76
CA VAL A 24 -24.34 -3.77 -3.14
C VAL A 24 -23.92 -5.24 -3.13
N LEU A 25 -24.85 -6.18 -2.93
CA LEU A 25 -24.54 -7.60 -2.98
C LEU A 25 -24.18 -8.03 -4.41
N SER A 26 -24.98 -7.64 -5.41
CA SER A 26 -24.68 -7.92 -6.82
C SER A 26 -23.34 -7.33 -7.26
N ALA A 27 -23.02 -6.11 -6.81
CA ALA A 27 -21.75 -5.45 -7.09
C ALA A 27 -20.57 -6.17 -6.43
N LEU A 28 -20.74 -6.66 -5.19
CA LEU A 28 -19.74 -7.49 -4.51
C LEU A 28 -19.51 -8.81 -5.25
N GLU A 29 -20.58 -9.49 -5.69
CA GLU A 29 -20.48 -10.74 -6.46
C GLU A 29 -19.73 -10.51 -7.78
N ALA A 30 -20.03 -9.43 -8.50
CA ALA A 30 -19.29 -9.04 -9.69
C ALA A 30 -17.82 -8.73 -9.39
N PHE A 31 -17.54 -8.02 -8.29
CA PHE A 31 -16.19 -7.63 -7.86
C PHE A 31 -15.29 -8.83 -7.55
N ILE A 32 -15.85 -9.95 -7.09
CA ILE A 32 -15.10 -11.21 -6.87
C ILE A 32 -15.20 -12.18 -8.06
N GLY A 33 -15.74 -11.71 -9.19
CA GLY A 33 -15.94 -12.50 -10.39
C GLY A 33 -14.64 -12.97 -11.05
N PRO A 34 -14.69 -13.99 -11.92
CA PRO A 34 -13.50 -14.58 -12.52
C PRO A 34 -12.83 -13.68 -13.56
N GLU A 35 -13.60 -12.84 -14.26
CA GLU A 35 -13.12 -12.02 -15.37
C GLU A 35 -12.79 -10.59 -14.92
N ILE A 36 -11.69 -10.03 -15.41
CA ILE A 36 -11.26 -8.66 -15.08
C ILE A 36 -12.37 -7.63 -15.39
N PRO A 37 -13.03 -7.63 -16.57
CA PRO A 37 -14.10 -6.68 -16.86
C PRO A 37 -15.26 -6.75 -15.86
N THR A 38 -15.62 -7.97 -15.42
CA THR A 38 -16.66 -8.17 -14.39
C THR A 38 -16.24 -7.59 -13.05
N ARG A 39 -14.98 -7.82 -12.64
CA ARG A 39 -14.46 -7.26 -11.39
C ARG A 39 -14.36 -5.73 -11.42
N THR A 40 -13.91 -5.16 -12.54
CA THR A 40 -13.88 -3.72 -12.75
C THR A 40 -15.27 -3.12 -12.65
N HIS A 41 -16.27 -3.72 -13.30
CA HIS A 41 -17.65 -3.27 -13.22
C HIS A 41 -18.22 -3.37 -11.79
N GLY A 42 -17.92 -4.47 -11.08
CA GLY A 42 -18.30 -4.62 -9.68
C GLY A 42 -17.67 -3.54 -8.79
N LEU A 43 -16.38 -3.22 -9.00
CA LEU A 43 -15.73 -2.13 -8.29
C LEU A 43 -16.40 -0.79 -8.60
N ASP A 44 -16.67 -0.47 -9.87
CA ASP A 44 -17.34 0.78 -10.27
C ASP A 44 -18.65 0.97 -9.51
N GLN A 45 -19.50 -0.06 -9.49
CA GLN A 45 -20.77 -0.03 -8.76
C GLN A 45 -20.58 0.16 -7.25
N LEU A 46 -19.59 -0.49 -6.63
CA LEU A 46 -19.30 -0.32 -5.20
C LEU A 46 -18.81 1.10 -4.86
N LEU A 47 -18.09 1.73 -5.78
CA LEU A 47 -17.64 3.12 -5.63
C LEU A 47 -18.80 4.10 -5.81
N ASP A 48 -19.63 3.92 -6.84
CA ASP A 48 -20.81 4.76 -7.12
C ASP A 48 -21.83 4.72 -5.96
N LEU A 49 -22.04 3.54 -5.37
CA LEU A 49 -22.89 3.36 -4.19
C LEU A 49 -22.23 3.87 -2.89
N ASN A 50 -20.96 4.28 -2.96
CA ASN A 50 -20.11 4.61 -1.83
C ASN A 50 -20.13 3.53 -0.73
N ALA A 51 -20.22 2.27 -1.14
CA ALA A 51 -20.48 1.14 -0.26
C ALA A 51 -19.29 0.84 0.66
N HIS A 52 -18.07 1.04 0.14
CA HIS A 52 -16.81 0.85 0.85
C HIS A 52 -16.62 1.83 2.03
N HIS A 53 -17.17 3.05 1.96
CA HIS A 53 -17.20 3.96 3.10
C HIS A 53 -18.22 3.58 4.16
N ARG A 54 -19.25 2.80 3.82
CA ARG A 54 -20.41 2.56 4.70
C ARG A 54 -20.45 1.17 5.31
N SER A 55 -19.77 0.20 4.68
CA SER A 55 -19.80 -1.19 5.11
C SER A 55 -18.42 -1.72 5.41
N PRO A 56 -18.16 -2.17 6.66
CA PRO A 56 -16.91 -2.82 7.01
C PRO A 56 -16.66 -4.09 6.18
N LEU A 57 -17.72 -4.78 5.77
CA LEU A 57 -17.61 -5.98 4.94
C LEU A 57 -17.10 -5.65 3.53
N VAL A 58 -17.66 -4.62 2.88
CA VAL A 58 -17.21 -4.18 1.56
C VAL A 58 -15.75 -3.75 1.60
N ALA A 59 -15.39 -2.89 2.55
CA ALA A 59 -14.00 -2.45 2.74
C ALA A 59 -13.04 -3.62 2.99
N ALA A 60 -13.46 -4.62 3.78
CA ALA A 60 -12.66 -5.81 4.04
C ALA A 60 -12.47 -6.69 2.80
N ILE A 61 -13.51 -6.89 1.99
CA ILE A 61 -13.42 -7.66 0.75
C ILE A 61 -12.48 -6.97 -0.22
N MET A 62 -12.59 -5.64 -0.38
CA MET A 62 -11.66 -4.85 -1.19
C MET A 62 -10.22 -4.97 -0.69
N ALA A 63 -9.99 -4.86 0.62
CA ALA A 63 -8.65 -5.03 1.20
C ALA A 63 -8.05 -6.42 0.95
N ARG A 64 -8.88 -7.46 0.85
CA ARG A 64 -8.42 -8.82 0.50
C ARG A 64 -8.09 -9.00 -0.98
N GLN A 65 -8.44 -8.04 -1.83
CA GLN A 65 -8.13 -8.02 -3.27
C GLN A 65 -6.97 -7.05 -3.59
N ILE A 66 -6.19 -6.60 -2.60
CA ILE A 66 -5.03 -5.73 -2.83
C ILE A 66 -3.94 -6.38 -3.69
N ASP A 67 -3.89 -7.70 -3.78
CA ASP A 67 -2.98 -8.43 -4.65
C ASP A 67 -3.60 -8.81 -6.00
N GLU A 68 -4.69 -8.12 -6.41
CA GLU A 68 -5.34 -8.26 -7.71
C GLU A 68 -4.32 -8.31 -8.85
N SER A 69 -4.47 -9.27 -9.75
CA SER A 69 -3.56 -9.50 -10.87
C SER A 69 -3.44 -8.32 -11.84
N ASP A 70 -4.56 -7.66 -12.12
CA ASP A 70 -4.60 -6.48 -12.98
C ASP A 70 -4.13 -5.23 -12.22
N ILE A 71 -3.07 -4.59 -12.74
CA ILE A 71 -2.45 -3.45 -12.06
C ILE A 71 -3.39 -2.24 -11.98
N HIS A 72 -4.23 -2.00 -12.99
CA HIS A 72 -5.13 -0.86 -12.99
C HIS A 72 -6.25 -1.05 -11.96
N LEU A 73 -6.86 -2.24 -11.92
CA LEU A 73 -7.85 -2.59 -10.92
C LEU A 73 -7.26 -2.53 -9.51
N ARG A 74 -6.03 -3.03 -9.33
CA ARG A 74 -5.32 -2.95 -8.05
C ARG A 74 -5.10 -1.52 -7.59
N SER A 75 -4.63 -0.62 -8.47
CA SER A 75 -4.45 0.80 -8.16
C SER A 75 -5.76 1.42 -7.68
N ARG A 76 -6.87 1.16 -8.38
CA ARG A 76 -8.19 1.66 -8.00
C ARG A 76 -8.68 1.13 -6.65
N ILE A 77 -8.39 -0.14 -6.34
CA ILE A 77 -8.68 -0.71 -5.02
C ILE A 77 -7.89 0.05 -3.94
N VAL A 78 -6.59 0.26 -4.16
CA VAL A 78 -5.71 0.96 -3.21
C VAL A 78 -6.16 2.41 -2.99
N GLU A 79 -6.49 3.14 -4.06
CA GLU A 79 -7.05 4.50 -3.97
C GLU A 79 -8.33 4.51 -3.13
N ALA A 80 -9.28 3.64 -3.43
CA ALA A 80 -10.55 3.57 -2.71
C ALA A 80 -10.35 3.28 -1.22
N LEU A 81 -9.45 2.37 -0.86
CA LEU A 81 -9.12 2.06 0.52
C LEU A 81 -8.41 3.24 1.22
N ALA A 82 -7.52 3.95 0.51
CA ALA A 82 -6.85 5.13 1.05
C ALA A 82 -7.85 6.23 1.44
N THR A 83 -8.92 6.42 0.66
CA THR A 83 -9.98 7.41 1.02
C THR A 83 -10.69 7.08 2.34
N ILE A 84 -10.70 5.81 2.77
CA ILE A 84 -11.25 5.40 4.07
C ILE A 84 -10.25 5.71 5.20
N LEU A 85 -8.96 5.48 4.96
CA LEU A 85 -7.88 5.64 5.94
C LEU A 85 -7.56 7.11 6.20
N ARG A 86 -7.51 7.92 5.13
CA ARG A 86 -7.27 9.35 5.13
C ARG A 86 -8.36 10.06 4.31
N PRO A 87 -9.53 10.32 4.91
CA PRO A 87 -10.61 11.05 4.24
C PRO A 87 -10.15 12.45 3.85
N GLY A 88 -10.52 12.91 2.66
CA GLY A 88 -10.28 14.28 2.23
C GLY A 88 -10.91 15.31 3.19
N VAL A 89 -10.38 16.53 3.19
CA VAL A 89 -10.82 17.60 4.12
C VAL A 89 -12.32 17.88 4.03
N GLU A 90 -12.89 17.77 2.83
CA GLU A 90 -14.31 18.03 2.57
C GLU A 90 -15.16 16.75 2.52
N ALA A 91 -14.52 15.57 2.59
CA ALA A 91 -15.23 14.30 2.49
C ALA A 91 -15.85 13.92 3.84
N ALA A 92 -17.09 13.42 3.79
CA ALA A 92 -17.72 12.85 4.98
C ALA A 92 -16.83 11.72 5.52
N LYS A 93 -16.42 11.84 6.78
CA LYS A 93 -15.58 10.84 7.44
C LYS A 93 -16.33 9.49 7.44
N PRO A 94 -15.71 8.38 7.02
CA PRO A 94 -16.34 7.07 7.15
C PRO A 94 -16.73 6.79 8.61
N PRO A 95 -17.65 5.85 8.88
CA PRO A 95 -17.90 5.35 10.22
C PRO A 95 -16.62 4.81 10.86
N GLU A 96 -16.46 4.99 12.18
CA GLU A 96 -15.27 4.52 12.89
C GLU A 96 -15.11 2.99 12.81
N ASP A 97 -16.22 2.25 12.81
CA ASP A 97 -16.19 0.79 12.70
C ASP A 97 -15.63 0.33 11.34
N VAL A 98 -15.94 1.04 10.25
CA VAL A 98 -15.38 0.77 8.91
C VAL A 98 -13.86 0.97 8.94
N ARG A 99 -13.39 2.11 9.45
CA ARG A 99 -11.95 2.40 9.56
C ARG A 99 -11.21 1.39 10.43
N ARG A 100 -11.75 1.08 11.62
CA ARG A 100 -11.14 0.15 12.57
C ARG A 100 -11.02 -1.23 11.95
N TRP A 101 -12.08 -1.69 11.29
CA TRP A 101 -12.08 -2.99 10.64
C TRP A 101 -11.12 -3.05 9.46
N LEU A 102 -11.09 -2.00 8.63
CA LEU A 102 -10.14 -1.91 7.54
C LEU A 102 -8.69 -1.99 8.04
N ARG A 103 -8.33 -1.20 9.06
CA ARG A 103 -6.99 -1.29 9.69
C ARG A 103 -6.70 -2.68 10.24
N HIS A 104 -7.68 -3.35 10.84
CA HIS A 104 -7.50 -4.72 11.30
C HIS A 104 -7.18 -5.69 10.15
N VAL A 105 -7.88 -5.58 9.03
CA VAL A 105 -7.65 -6.44 7.85
C VAL A 105 -6.31 -6.12 7.18
N LEU A 106 -5.99 -4.84 6.97
CA LEU A 106 -4.72 -4.41 6.39
C LEU A 106 -3.52 -4.73 7.29
N GLY A 107 -3.71 -4.71 8.61
CA GLY A 107 -2.71 -5.17 9.59
C GLY A 107 -2.32 -6.63 9.45
N GLN A 108 -3.05 -7.43 8.66
CA GLN A 108 -2.74 -8.82 8.35
C GLN A 108 -2.05 -9.01 6.99
N MET A 109 -1.76 -7.92 6.26
CA MET A 109 -1.00 -7.98 5.01
C MET A 109 0.36 -8.63 5.24
N ARG A 110 0.79 -9.45 4.28
CA ARG A 110 2.09 -10.10 4.27
C ARG A 110 2.94 -9.52 3.14
N GLN A 111 4.10 -10.12 2.93
CA GLN A 111 5.05 -9.65 1.92
C GLN A 111 4.47 -9.62 0.50
N ARG A 112 3.54 -10.53 0.16
CA ARG A 112 2.93 -10.58 -1.18
C ARG A 112 2.09 -9.34 -1.44
N GLU A 113 1.22 -8.97 -0.51
CA GLU A 113 0.35 -7.79 -0.63
C GLU A 113 1.18 -6.49 -0.58
N ILE A 114 2.21 -6.44 0.26
CA ILE A 114 3.14 -5.29 0.31
C ILE A 114 3.85 -5.14 -1.04
N TYR A 115 4.35 -6.24 -1.62
CA TYR A 115 4.97 -6.22 -2.94
C TYR A 115 3.99 -5.75 -4.03
N ALA A 116 2.73 -6.22 -3.97
CA ALA A 116 1.68 -5.81 -4.89
C ALA A 116 1.40 -4.30 -4.84
N VAL A 117 1.42 -3.70 -3.65
CA VAL A 117 1.29 -2.24 -3.47
C VAL A 117 2.52 -1.50 -3.99
N LEU A 118 3.73 -2.02 -3.78
CA LEU A 118 4.95 -1.40 -4.32
C LEU A 118 5.01 -1.40 -5.85
N GLN A 119 4.42 -2.41 -6.51
CA GLN A 119 4.30 -2.42 -7.97
C GLN A 119 3.51 -1.22 -8.49
N ILE A 120 2.50 -0.74 -7.75
CA ILE A 120 1.75 0.46 -8.10
C ILE A 120 2.66 1.68 -8.09
N ILE A 121 3.43 1.89 -7.02
CA ILE A 121 4.37 3.03 -6.91
C ILE A 121 5.46 2.97 -8.00
N ALA A 122 5.92 1.76 -8.34
CA ALA A 122 6.95 1.57 -9.36
C ALA A 122 6.46 1.92 -10.78
N ILE A 123 5.18 1.66 -11.07
CA ILE A 123 4.57 1.91 -12.39
C ILE A 123 4.01 3.34 -12.47
N SER A 124 3.41 3.81 -11.38
CA SER A 124 2.70 5.08 -11.26
C SER A 124 3.18 5.82 -10.00
N PRO A 125 4.29 6.57 -10.06
CA PRO A 125 4.83 7.29 -8.91
C PRO A 125 3.85 8.28 -8.25
N GLU A 126 2.88 8.80 -9.01
CA GLU A 126 1.79 9.65 -8.53
C GLU A 126 0.87 8.95 -7.51
N GLN A 127 0.85 7.62 -7.50
CA GLN A 127 0.07 6.80 -6.57
C GLN A 127 0.78 6.56 -5.23
N ILE A 128 1.91 7.25 -4.98
CA ILE A 128 2.68 7.05 -3.75
C ILE A 128 1.87 7.37 -2.49
N ASP A 129 1.07 8.43 -2.48
CA ASP A 129 0.27 8.84 -1.32
C ASP A 129 -0.77 7.78 -0.93
N PRO A 130 -1.70 7.33 -1.81
CA PRO A 130 -2.67 6.31 -1.45
C PRO A 130 -2.01 4.96 -1.12
N ALA A 131 -0.94 4.60 -1.81
CA ALA A 131 -0.17 3.39 -1.50
C ALA A 131 0.46 3.46 -0.11
N CYS A 132 1.03 4.60 0.27
CA CYS A 132 1.61 4.81 1.60
C CYS A 132 0.56 4.80 2.71
N ASP A 133 -0.65 5.33 2.47
CA ASP A 133 -1.75 5.25 3.43
C ASP A 133 -2.12 3.80 3.75
N VAL A 134 -2.20 2.95 2.72
CA VAL A 134 -2.48 1.52 2.87
C VAL A 134 -1.32 0.80 3.56
N LEU A 135 -0.07 1.04 3.15
CA LEU A 135 1.11 0.43 3.76
C LEU A 135 1.24 0.81 5.25
N ASN A 136 1.00 2.07 5.59
CA ASN A 136 1.07 2.57 6.97
C ASN A 136 -0.02 1.96 7.89
N ALA A 137 -1.11 1.45 7.32
CA ALA A 137 -2.10 0.69 8.08
C ALA A 137 -1.63 -0.73 8.47
N CYS A 138 -0.51 -1.20 7.92
CA CYS A 138 0.10 -2.48 8.23
C CYS A 138 1.35 -2.29 9.11
N SER A 139 1.32 -2.79 10.34
CA SER A 139 2.45 -2.69 11.28
C SER A 139 3.69 -3.47 10.85
N PHE A 140 3.55 -4.46 9.97
CA PHE A 140 4.66 -5.24 9.43
C PHE A 140 5.33 -4.58 8.21
N SER A 141 4.76 -3.49 7.69
CA SER A 141 5.23 -2.88 6.44
C SER A 141 6.65 -2.36 6.53
N GLY A 142 7.06 -1.68 7.60
CA GLY A 142 8.42 -1.14 7.78
C GLY A 142 9.51 -2.20 7.60
N GLU A 143 9.44 -3.30 8.37
CA GLU A 143 10.39 -4.42 8.26
C GLU A 143 10.38 -5.06 6.86
N ALA A 144 9.21 -5.27 6.29
CA ALA A 144 9.07 -5.86 4.96
C ALA A 144 9.66 -4.96 3.86
N LEU A 145 9.46 -3.65 3.94
CA LEU A 145 10.01 -2.67 3.00
C LEU A 145 11.54 -2.67 3.05
N VAL A 146 12.14 -2.68 4.24
CA VAL A 146 13.60 -2.80 4.41
C VAL A 146 14.11 -4.09 3.80
N ARG A 147 13.44 -5.22 4.07
CA ARG A 147 13.81 -6.53 3.50
C ARG A 147 13.74 -6.54 1.97
N ILE A 148 12.71 -5.91 1.39
CA ILE A 148 12.55 -5.77 -0.06
C ILE A 148 13.67 -4.89 -0.63
N LEU A 149 13.91 -3.72 -0.04
CA LEU A 149 14.96 -2.77 -0.44
C LEU A 149 16.36 -3.39 -0.41
N ALA A 150 16.65 -4.21 0.61
CA ALA A 150 17.95 -4.87 0.78
C ALA A 150 18.17 -6.04 -0.19
N ASN A 151 17.11 -6.64 -0.73
CA ASN A 151 17.18 -7.86 -1.55
C ASN A 151 17.50 -7.55 -3.02
N ARG A 152 18.73 -7.83 -3.44
CA ARG A 152 19.21 -7.59 -4.82
C ARG A 152 18.54 -8.44 -5.90
N LYS A 153 17.80 -9.49 -5.52
CA LYS A 153 17.01 -10.29 -6.49
C LYS A 153 15.69 -9.61 -6.85
N VAL A 154 15.29 -8.59 -6.09
CA VAL A 154 14.11 -7.80 -6.40
C VAL A 154 14.48 -6.74 -7.43
N ASP A 155 13.57 -6.53 -8.38
CA ASP A 155 13.66 -5.48 -9.38
C ASP A 155 13.99 -4.11 -8.76
N VAL A 156 14.86 -3.36 -9.44
CA VAL A 156 15.36 -2.09 -8.93
C VAL A 156 14.24 -1.06 -8.74
N ASN A 157 13.21 -1.04 -9.60
CA ASN A 157 12.11 -0.09 -9.47
C ASN A 157 11.25 -0.37 -8.24
N ILE A 158 11.09 -1.65 -7.89
CA ILE A 158 10.40 -2.05 -6.66
C ILE A 158 11.21 -1.67 -5.42
N ARG A 159 12.54 -1.77 -5.49
CA ARG A 159 13.43 -1.32 -4.41
C ARG A 159 13.41 0.20 -4.27
N ILE A 160 13.41 0.94 -5.37
CA ILE A 160 13.18 2.39 -5.40
C ILE A 160 11.84 2.74 -4.74
N ALA A 161 10.76 2.06 -5.13
CA ALA A 161 9.43 2.24 -4.54
C ALA A 161 9.45 1.99 -3.02
N ALA A 162 10.15 0.94 -2.56
CA ALA A 162 10.30 0.66 -1.14
C ALA A 162 11.04 1.77 -0.39
N ALA A 163 12.15 2.28 -0.93
CA ALA A 163 12.89 3.40 -0.33
C ALA A 163 12.03 4.67 -0.26
N LYS A 164 11.31 5.01 -1.33
CA LYS A 164 10.36 6.13 -1.36
C LYS A 164 9.28 5.98 -0.29
N ALA A 165 8.67 4.79 -0.20
CA ALA A 165 7.63 4.52 0.80
C ALA A 165 8.16 4.64 2.24
N ILE A 166 9.37 4.14 2.52
CA ILE A 166 10.01 4.27 3.84
C ILE A 166 10.16 5.74 4.23
N GLY A 167 10.75 6.56 3.35
CA GLY A 167 10.95 7.99 3.61
C GLY A 167 9.62 8.74 3.75
N LYS A 168 8.65 8.43 2.90
CA LYS A 168 7.35 9.09 2.88
C LYS A 168 6.49 8.76 4.10
N ILE A 169 6.50 7.51 4.57
CA ILE A 169 5.73 7.09 5.76
C ILE A 169 6.43 7.52 7.05
N GLY A 170 7.76 7.57 7.06
CA GLY A 170 8.54 7.93 8.23
C GLY A 170 8.87 6.74 9.13
N PHE A 171 9.20 5.57 8.57
CA PHE A 171 9.62 4.40 9.35
C PHE A 171 11.03 4.59 9.92
N LEU A 172 11.12 5.30 11.05
CA LEU A 172 12.38 5.66 11.71
C LEU A 172 13.25 4.44 12.05
N GLU A 173 12.63 3.30 12.34
CA GLU A 173 13.32 2.04 12.61
C GLU A 173 14.14 1.52 11.41
N ALA A 174 13.83 1.95 10.18
CA ALA A 174 14.55 1.60 8.97
C ALA A 174 15.90 2.36 8.82
N GLY A 175 16.12 3.42 9.59
CA GLY A 175 17.29 4.30 9.46
C GLY A 175 18.65 3.59 9.46
N PRO A 176 18.94 2.69 10.44
CA PRO A 176 20.19 1.93 10.45
C PRO A 176 20.42 1.09 9.20
N ASP A 177 19.37 0.45 8.67
CA ASP A 177 19.48 -0.39 7.48
C ASP A 177 19.63 0.45 6.21
N LEU A 178 18.95 1.60 6.12
CA LEU A 178 19.15 2.55 5.04
C LEU A 178 20.59 3.06 4.97
N ARG A 179 21.22 3.40 6.11
CA ARG A 179 22.64 3.81 6.16
C ARG A 179 23.58 2.71 5.68
N ARG A 180 23.37 1.46 6.10
CA ARG A 180 24.16 0.32 5.60
C ARG A 180 24.01 0.14 4.09
N ILE A 181 22.80 0.32 3.56
CA ILE A 181 22.53 0.21 2.13
C ILE A 181 23.21 1.37 1.39
N GLN A 182 23.13 2.59 1.91
CA GLN A 182 23.78 3.78 1.38
C GLN A 182 25.31 3.59 1.29
N GLU A 183 25.97 3.23 2.39
CA GLU A 183 27.42 2.98 2.43
C GLU A 183 27.85 1.98 1.35
N ARG A 184 27.12 0.86 1.27
CA ARG A 184 27.37 -0.19 0.29
C ARG A 184 27.22 0.29 -1.16
N LEU A 185 26.21 1.12 -1.45
CA LEU A 185 26.00 1.70 -2.79
C LEU A 185 27.09 2.74 -3.12
N MET A 186 27.49 3.56 -2.15
CA MET A 186 28.58 4.52 -2.32
C MET A 186 29.92 3.83 -2.57
N SER A 187 30.28 2.81 -1.80
CA SER A 187 31.52 2.04 -2.00
C SER A 187 31.58 1.40 -3.39
N ARG A 188 30.43 0.92 -3.91
CA ARG A 188 30.35 0.37 -5.27
C ARG A 188 30.58 1.44 -6.33
N LYS A 189 29.90 2.58 -6.20
CA LYS A 189 30.05 3.71 -7.12
C LYS A 189 31.49 4.22 -7.13
N ALA A 190 32.12 4.36 -5.96
CA ALA A 190 33.52 4.77 -5.84
C ALA A 190 34.50 3.76 -6.47
N GLY A 191 34.35 2.46 -6.16
CA GLY A 191 35.20 1.41 -6.72
C GLY A 191 35.09 1.25 -8.24
N GLN A 192 33.99 1.70 -8.86
CA GLN A 192 33.85 1.77 -10.31
C GLN A 192 34.59 2.97 -10.92
N MET A 193 34.59 4.12 -10.23
CA MET A 193 35.29 5.33 -10.70
C MET A 193 36.82 5.17 -10.70
N GLU A 194 37.37 4.31 -9.84
CA GLU A 194 38.80 4.05 -9.75
C GLU A 194 39.33 3.06 -10.81
N MET A 195 38.45 2.36 -11.56
CA MET A 195 38.83 1.34 -12.53
C MET A 195 38.41 1.70 -13.97
N ALA A 196 39.34 2.22 -14.78
CA ALA A 196 39.12 2.61 -16.18
C ALA A 196 38.69 1.46 -17.13
N PHE A 197 38.75 0.20 -16.67
CA PHE A 197 38.39 -1.00 -17.43
C PHE A 197 37.18 -1.76 -16.83
N ALA A 198 36.51 -1.19 -15.81
CA ALA A 198 35.36 -1.83 -15.22
C ALA A 198 34.17 -1.89 -16.20
N PRO A 199 33.32 -2.94 -16.11
CA PRO A 199 32.04 -2.98 -16.82
C PRO A 199 31.19 -1.74 -16.50
N ARG A 200 30.22 -1.45 -17.38
CA ARG A 200 29.30 -0.28 -17.32
C ARG A 200 28.90 0.11 -15.87
N PRO A 201 28.67 1.42 -15.61
CA PRO A 201 28.22 1.89 -14.30
C PRO A 201 27.10 1.01 -13.76
N ASP A 202 27.15 0.71 -12.46
CA ASP A 202 26.09 -0.04 -11.78
C ASP A 202 24.80 0.80 -11.84
N GLU A 203 24.04 0.66 -12.92
CA GLU A 203 22.79 1.38 -13.20
C GLU A 203 21.84 1.27 -11.99
N GLU A 204 21.92 0.17 -11.23
CA GLU A 204 21.21 -0.01 -9.97
C GLU A 204 21.69 0.98 -8.89
N ALA A 205 23.01 1.11 -8.70
CA ALA A 205 23.55 2.03 -7.71
C ALA A 205 23.33 3.50 -8.10
N GLU A 206 23.38 3.81 -9.39
CA GLU A 206 23.08 5.15 -9.90
C GLU A 206 21.62 5.55 -9.68
N SER A 207 20.69 4.61 -9.90
CA SER A 207 19.25 4.86 -9.76
C SER A 207 18.77 4.81 -8.30
N LEU A 208 19.29 3.88 -7.50
CA LEU A 208 18.80 3.64 -6.13
C LEU A 208 19.42 4.56 -5.07
N LEU A 209 20.71 4.92 -5.22
CA LEU A 209 21.42 5.71 -4.20
C LEU A 209 20.76 7.07 -3.91
N PRO A 210 20.36 7.88 -4.91
CA PRO A 210 19.70 9.17 -4.65
C PRO A 210 18.42 9.01 -3.82
N VAL A 211 17.64 7.96 -4.09
CA VAL A 211 16.37 7.70 -3.40
C VAL A 211 16.60 7.24 -1.96
N VAL A 212 17.64 6.44 -1.70
CA VAL A 212 18.01 6.04 -0.34
C VAL A 212 18.47 7.25 0.48
N LEU A 213 19.21 8.20 -0.14
CA LEU A 213 19.60 9.44 0.50
C LEU A 213 18.40 10.32 0.84
N GLU A 214 17.45 10.49 -0.11
CA GLU A 214 16.21 11.24 0.12
C GLU A 214 15.37 10.63 1.24
N ALA A 215 15.28 9.29 1.29
CA ALA A 215 14.59 8.58 2.36
C ALA A 215 15.26 8.85 3.72
N LEU A 216 16.59 8.77 3.81
CA LEU A 216 17.33 9.09 5.04
C LEU A 216 17.12 10.55 5.47
N GLN A 217 17.20 11.49 4.54
CA GLN A 217 16.93 12.91 4.83
C GLN A 217 15.52 13.13 5.36
N SER A 218 14.53 12.42 4.80
CA SER A 218 13.14 12.50 5.28
C SER A 218 12.99 11.98 6.72
N LEU A 219 13.75 10.95 7.10
CA LEU A 219 13.74 10.41 8.47
C LEU A 219 14.49 11.30 9.46
N GLU A 220 15.56 11.97 9.01
CA GLU A 220 16.41 12.84 9.84
C GLU A 220 15.86 14.28 9.95
N GLY A 221 15.09 14.74 8.97
CA GLY A 221 14.42 16.05 8.98
C GLY A 221 13.10 16.08 9.76
N GLY A 222 12.60 14.93 10.23
CA GLY A 222 11.38 14.82 11.04
C GLY A 222 11.61 14.94 12.56
N THR A 223 12.82 15.33 13.00
CA THR A 223 13.23 15.41 14.41
C THR A 223 13.27 16.83 15.00
N ASP A 224 12.56 17.79 14.40
CA ASP A 224 12.39 19.16 14.94
C ASP A 224 10.99 19.38 15.55
#